data_AF-A0A359KR69-F1
#
_entry.id   AF-A0A359KR69-F1
#
_cell.length_a   1.000
_cell.length_b   1.000
_cell.length_c   1.000
_cell.angle_alpha   90.00
_cell.angle_beta   90.00
_cell.angle_gamma   90.00
#
_symmetry.space_group_name_H-M   'P 1'
#
loop_
_entity.id
_entity.type
_entity.pdbx_description
1 polymer ?
#
loop_
_entity_poly.entity_id
_entity_poly.type
_entity_poly.pdbx_seq_one_letter_code
_entity_poly.pdbx_strand_id
1 'polypeptide(L)'
;MLVEAEALRLIEVAVERVGGPRVVVGSPRHPFALNSTDEQDVEGQTVIIHYSEMSSPALAEVAGWIFEVRVDEYVLMQRPRPGR
;
A
#
# COMPACT_ATOMS: atom_id res chain seq x y z
N MET A 1 3.47 3.29 -18.67
CA MET A 1 2.72 2.26 -17.93
C MET A 1 3.74 1.54 -17.06
N LEU A 2 3.53 1.50 -15.74
CA LEU A 2 4.45 0.81 -14.83
C LEU A 2 4.41 -0.69 -15.09
N VAL A 3 5.57 -1.34 -15.02
CA VAL A 3 5.68 -2.80 -14.98
C VAL A 3 5.58 -3.29 -13.53
N GLU A 4 5.25 -4.58 -13.36
CA GLU A 4 5.01 -5.19 -12.03
C GLU A 4 6.18 -4.95 -11.05
N ALA A 5 7.42 -5.15 -11.50
CA ALA A 5 8.60 -4.97 -10.66
C ALA A 5 8.80 -3.53 -10.18
N GLU A 6 8.43 -2.55 -11.01
CA GLU A 6 8.55 -1.14 -10.67
C GLU A 6 7.43 -0.72 -9.71
N ALA A 7 6.21 -1.20 -9.95
CA ALA A 7 5.08 -1.00 -9.05
C ALA A 7 5.35 -1.59 -7.65
N LEU A 8 5.89 -2.82 -7.60
CA LEU A 8 6.27 -3.47 -6.35
C LEU A 8 7.31 -2.65 -5.58
N ARG A 9 8.37 -2.19 -6.25
CA ARG A 9 9.41 -1.37 -5.60
C ARG A 9 8.86 -0.07 -5.02
N LEU A 10 7.95 0.61 -5.73
CA LEU A 10 7.31 1.83 -5.24
C LEU A 10 6.46 1.55 -3.99
N ILE A 11 5.73 0.44 -3.99
CA ILE A 11 4.92 -0.01 -2.85
C ILE A 11 5.79 -0.35 -1.64
N GLU A 12 6.89 -1.09 -1.82
CA GLU A 12 7.84 -1.42 -0.75
C GLU A 12 8.35 -0.14 -0.09
N VAL A 13 8.80 0.84 -0.88
CA VAL A 13 9.27 2.13 -0.36
C VAL A 13 8.17 2.87 0.40
N ALA A 14 6.94 2.91 -0.11
CA ALA A 14 5.83 3.57 0.55
C ALA A 14 5.47 2.91 1.89
N VAL A 15 5.39 1.58 1.91
CA VAL A 15 5.07 0.81 3.12
C VAL A 15 6.16 0.96 4.18
N GLU A 16 7.43 0.94 3.81
CA GLU A 16 8.53 1.18 4.75
C GLU A 16 8.50 2.60 5.34
N ARG A 17 8.08 3.62 4.58
CA ARG A 17 7.96 5.00 5.10
C ARG A 17 6.90 5.15 6.18
N VAL A 18 5.83 4.36 6.12
CA VAL A 18 4.82 4.29 7.19
C VAL A 18 5.19 3.28 8.29
N GLY A 19 6.43 2.77 8.22
CA GLY A 19 7.12 1.96 9.21
C GLY A 19 7.06 0.44 8.98
N GLY A 20 6.54 0.02 7.83
CA GLY A 20 6.60 -1.37 7.39
C GLY A 20 5.32 -2.17 7.64
N PRO A 21 5.27 -3.44 7.19
CA PRO A 21 4.07 -4.29 7.21
C PRO A 21 3.58 -4.64 8.63
N ARG A 22 4.43 -4.45 9.65
CA ARG A 22 4.14 -4.81 11.06
C ARG A 22 3.72 -3.64 11.93
N VAL A 23 3.65 -2.43 11.38
CA VAL A 23 3.33 -1.26 12.20
C VAL A 23 1.90 -1.37 12.71
N VAL A 24 1.77 -1.29 14.03
CA VAL A 24 0.51 -1.00 14.70
C VAL A 24 0.67 0.42 15.21
N VAL A 25 0.01 1.39 14.57
CA VAL A 25 0.05 2.78 15.05
C VAL A 25 -0.68 2.82 16.39
N GLY A 26 0.08 2.86 17.50
CA GLY A 26 -0.41 2.79 18.89
C GLY A 26 -1.23 4.01 19.36
N SER A 27 -1.56 4.92 18.45
CA SER A 27 -2.52 5.99 18.70
C SER A 27 -3.38 6.11 17.45
N PRO A 28 -4.68 5.79 17.51
CA PRO A 28 -5.55 5.98 16.37
C PRO A 28 -5.58 7.48 16.07
N ARG A 29 -4.86 7.94 15.05
CA ARG A 29 -5.12 9.27 14.48
C ARG A 29 -6.55 9.31 13.91
N HIS A 30 -7.15 8.15 13.66
CA HIS A 30 -8.56 7.99 13.38
C HIS A 30 -9.13 6.79 14.17
N PRO A 31 -10.10 6.99 15.07
CA PRO A 31 -10.81 5.87 15.70
C PRO A 31 -11.51 5.05 14.62
N PHE A 32 -11.14 3.77 14.48
CA PHE A 32 -11.92 2.72 13.82
C PHE A 32 -12.45 3.04 12.40
N ALA A 33 -11.70 3.77 11.59
CA ALA A 33 -12.07 3.97 10.20
C ALA A 33 -11.80 2.66 9.43
N LEU A 34 -12.87 1.89 9.17
CA LEU A 34 -12.89 0.68 8.32
C LEU A 34 -12.18 0.85 6.96
N ASN A 35 -11.96 2.10 6.53
CA ASN A 35 -11.37 2.48 5.26
C ASN A 35 -10.24 3.51 5.44
N SER A 36 -9.40 3.38 6.47
CA SER A 36 -8.27 4.30 6.65
C SER A 36 -7.28 4.11 5.50
N THR A 37 -7.01 5.18 4.76
CA THR A 37 -6.00 5.23 3.70
C THR A 37 -4.94 6.29 4.00
N ASP A 38 -3.72 6.07 3.53
CA ASP A 38 -2.63 7.05 3.53
C ASP A 38 -2.01 7.12 2.13
N GLU A 39 -1.78 8.34 1.65
CA GLU A 39 -1.22 8.60 0.33
C GLU A 39 0.25 8.98 0.47
N GLN A 40 1.10 8.27 -0.26
CA GLN A 40 2.55 8.45 -0.24
C GLN A 40 3.04 8.77 -1.65
N ASP A 41 3.62 9.96 -1.84
CA ASP A 41 4.31 10.30 -3.07
C ASP A 41 5.71 9.68 -3.11
N VAL A 42 5.90 8.71 -4.00
CA VAL A 42 7.16 8.02 -4.25
C VAL A 42 7.55 8.23 -5.70
N GLU A 43 8.64 8.97 -5.93
CA GLU A 43 9.18 9.22 -7.29
C GLU A 43 8.16 9.78 -8.28
N GLY A 44 7.26 10.65 -7.79
CA GLY A 44 6.19 11.25 -8.59
C GLY A 44 5.05 10.30 -8.93
N GLN A 45 4.97 9.13 -8.27
CA GLN A 45 3.81 8.25 -8.28
C GLN A 45 3.14 8.29 -6.91
N THR A 46 1.82 8.44 -6.90
CA THR A 46 1.02 8.35 -5.69
C THR A 46 0.75 6.88 -5.39
N VAL A 47 1.23 6.43 -4.23
CA VAL A 47 0.95 5.11 -3.68
C VAL A 47 -0.11 5.25 -2.59
N ILE A 48 -1.19 4.49 -2.66
CA ILE A 48 -2.25 4.49 -1.65
C ILE A 48 -2.08 3.26 -0.77
N ILE A 49 -1.98 3.45 0.54
CA ILE A 49 -1.89 2.39 1.54
C ILE A 49 -3.22 2.27 2.25
N HIS A 50 -3.81 1.09 2.26
CA HIS A 50 -5.02 0.75 3.01
C HIS A 50 -4.63 0.00 4.28
N TYR A 51 -5.13 0.46 5.42
CA TYR A 51 -4.83 -0.18 6.71
C TYR A 51 -5.91 -1.19 7.11
N SER A 52 -5.48 -2.23 7.81
CA SER A 52 -6.36 -3.18 8.50
C SER A 52 -7.03 -2.55 9.73
N GLU A 53 -7.97 -3.29 10.34
CA GLU A 53 -8.57 -2.93 11.64
C GLU A 53 -7.53 -2.79 12.76
N MET A 54 -6.37 -3.45 12.64
CA MET A 54 -5.25 -3.33 13.58
C MET A 54 -4.28 -2.18 13.25
N SER A 55 -4.67 -1.29 12.33
CA SER A 55 -3.86 -0.13 11.89
C SER A 55 -2.51 -0.52 11.29
N SER A 56 -2.43 -1.70 10.66
CA SER A 56 -1.27 -2.16 9.89
C SER A 56 -1.55 -2.06 8.38
N PRO A 57 -0.56 -1.76 7.53
CA PRO A 57 -0.73 -1.83 6.08
C PRO A 57 -1.25 -3.22 5.66
N ALA A 58 -2.29 -3.24 4.83
CA ALA A 58 -2.96 -4.47 4.39
C ALA A 58 -3.04 -4.58 2.87
N LEU A 59 -3.35 -3.47 2.18
CA LEU A 59 -3.25 -3.37 0.73
C LEU A 59 -2.47 -2.11 0.36
N ALA A 60 -1.77 -2.16 -0.77
CA ALA A 60 -1.15 -0.99 -1.36
C ALA A 60 -1.43 -0.95 -2.86
N GLU A 61 -1.73 0.25 -3.38
CA GLU A 61 -1.98 0.44 -4.81
C GLU A 61 -1.06 1.51 -5.42
N VAL A 62 -0.68 1.30 -6.68
CA VAL A 62 -0.02 2.31 -7.52
C VAL A 62 -0.35 2.08 -8.99
N ALA A 63 -0.84 3.11 -9.68
CA ALA A 63 -1.18 3.07 -11.11
C ALA A 63 -2.04 1.85 -11.54
N GLY A 64 -2.97 1.41 -10.68
CA GLY A 64 -3.86 0.26 -10.92
C GLY A 64 -3.26 -1.11 -10.61
N TRP A 65 -2.00 -1.18 -10.19
CA TRP A 65 -1.42 -2.36 -9.53
C TRP A 65 -1.86 -2.38 -8.08
N ILE A 66 -2.32 -3.54 -7.58
CA ILE A 66 -2.71 -3.72 -6.17
C ILE A 66 -1.95 -4.92 -5.61
N PHE A 67 -1.32 -4.74 -4.46
CA PHE A 67 -0.65 -5.80 -3.71
C PHE A 67 -1.24 -5.93 -2.31
N GLU A 68 -1.38 -7.17 -1.85
CA GLU A 68 -1.59 -7.48 -0.44
C GLU A 68 -0.24 -7.39 0.27
N VAL A 69 -0.23 -6.62 1.37
CA VAL A 69 0.96 -6.42 2.20
C VAL A 69 0.93 -7.43 3.33
N ARG A 70 1.89 -8.36 3.32
CA ARG A 70 2.09 -9.32 4.40
C ARG A 70 3.41 -9.04 5.09
N VAL A 71 3.61 -9.74 6.20
CA VAL A 71 4.80 -9.58 7.04
C VAL A 71 6.09 -9.89 6.29
N ASP A 72 6.09 -10.92 5.44
CA ASP A 72 7.30 -11.45 4.79
C ASP A 72 7.24 -11.34 3.25
N GLU A 73 6.12 -10.88 2.68
CA GLU A 73 5.92 -10.83 1.23
C GLU A 73 4.87 -9.79 0.81
N TYR A 74 4.90 -9.46 -0.49
CA TYR A 74 3.88 -8.68 -1.17
C TYR A 74 3.24 -9.55 -2.25
N VAL A 75 1.94 -9.80 -2.13
CA VAL A 75 1.22 -10.68 -3.06
C VAL A 75 0.45 -9.85 -4.07
N LEU A 76 0.72 -10.07 -5.36
CA LEU A 76 -0.01 -9.37 -6.43
C LEU A 76 -1.49 -9.79 -6.43
N MET A 77 -2.38 -8.82 -6.24
CA MET A 77 -3.84 -9.02 -6.23
C MET A 77 -4.48 -8.55 -7.53
N GLN A 78 -3.99 -7.46 -8.11
CA GLN A 78 -4.54 -6.90 -9.34
C GLN A 78 -3.46 -6.32 -10.24
N ARG A 79 -3.56 -6.64 -11.53
CA ARG A 79 -2.84 -5.97 -12.61
C ARG A 79 -3.67 -4.81 -13.18
N PRO A 80 -3.04 -3.71 -13.62
CA PRO A 80 -3.73 -2.65 -14.34
C PRO A 80 -4.43 -3.26 -15.54
N ARG A 81 -5.70 -2.89 -15.74
CA ARG A 81 -6.40 -3.30 -16.95
C ARG A 81 -5.78 -2.53 -18.12
N PRO A 82 -5.32 -3.20 -19.21
CA PRO A 82 -5.02 -2.49 -20.44
C PRO A 82 -6.30 -1.75 -20.85
N GLY A 83 -6.17 -0.44 -21.06
CA GLY A 83 -7.31 0.46 -21.26
C GLY A 83 -8.28 -0.05 -22.31
N ARG A 84 -9.57 0.14 -22.03
CA ARG A 84 -10.64 0.04 -23.03
C ARG A 84 -10.58 1.25 -23.96
#